data_AF-A0A2E4YWL5-F1
#
_entry.id   AF-A0A2E4YWL5-F1
#
_cell.length_a   1.000
_cell.length_b   1.000
_cell.length_c   1.000
_cell.angle_alpha   90.00
_cell.angle_beta   90.00
_cell.angle_gamma   90.00
#
_symmetry.space_group_name_H-M   'P 1'
#
loop_
_entity.id
_entity.type
_entity.pdbx_description
1 polymer ?
#
loop_
_entity_poly.entity_id
_entity_poly.type
_entity_poly.pdbx_seq_one_letter_code
_entity_poly.pdbx_strand_id
1 'polypeptide(L)' 'MFDVEHEDDAWELGVLKACGFFDSPNGSQSAEALGVPANLASFFNAGMHDHKNLTDIRIEQFANQWGVN' A
#
# COMPACT_ATOMS: atom_id res chain seq x y z
N MET A 1 -5.73 -0.32 12.06
CA MET A 1 -5.12 -1.51 11.42
C MET A 1 -5.98 -1.75 10.20
N PHE A 2 -5.41 -1.75 8.99
CA PHE A 2 -6.20 -2.06 7.79
C PHE A 2 -6.44 -3.57 7.82
N ASP A 3 -7.71 -3.98 7.84
CA ASP A 3 -8.06 -5.38 7.63
C ASP A 3 -7.94 -5.63 6.12
N VAL A 4 -6.94 -6.43 5.72
CA VAL A 4 -6.66 -6.73 4.31
C VAL A 4 -7.45 -7.97 3.92
N GLU A 5 -8.73 -7.77 3.62
CA GLU A 5 -9.66 -8.85 3.26
C GLU A 5 -9.91 -8.90 1.76
N HIS A 6 -9.79 -7.76 1.06
CA HIS A 6 -10.08 -7.63 -0.36
C HIS A 6 -8.88 -7.17 -1.18
N GLU A 7 -8.99 -7.37 -2.50
CA GLU A 7 -8.01 -6.95 -3.50
C GLU A 7 -7.75 -5.43 -3.43
N ASP A 8 -8.81 -4.64 -3.27
CA ASP A 8 -8.73 -3.18 -3.14
C ASP A 8 -7.98 -2.78 -1.87
N ASP A 9 -8.29 -3.38 -0.71
CA ASP A 9 -7.59 -3.11 0.55
C ASP A 9 -6.06 -3.35 0.43
N ALA A 10 -5.68 -4.44 -0.25
CA ALA A 10 -4.29 -4.76 -0.50
C ALA A 10 -3.61 -3.75 -1.43
N TRP A 11 -4.31 -3.35 -2.50
CA TRP A 11 -3.80 -2.35 -3.44
C TRP A 11 -3.67 -0.96 -2.79
N GLU A 12 -4.68 -0.50 -2.05
CA GLU A 12 -4.67 0.76 -1.30
C GLU A 12 -3.50 0.82 -0.31
N LEU A 13 -3.29 -0.28 0.43
CA LEU A 13 -2.15 -0.42 1.33
C LEU A 13 -0.81 -0.26 0.58
N GLY A 14 -0.69 -0.87 -0.60
CA GLY A 14 0.47 -0.72 -1.46
C GLY A 14 0.70 0.73 -1.91
N VAL A 15 -0.38 1.44 -2.27
CA VAL A 15 -0.33 2.85 -2.67
C VAL A 15 0.04 3.77 -1.51
N LEU A 16 -0.41 3.51 -0.28
CA LEU A 16 -0.17 4.41 0.86
C LEU A 16 1.16 4.15 1.58
N LYS A 17 1.58 2.89 1.67
CA LYS A 17 2.68 2.47 2.57
C LYS A 17 4.02 2.32 1.87
N ALA A 18 4.09 2.42 0.55
CA ALA A 18 5.33 2.26 -0.22
C ALA A 18 6.46 3.20 0.27
N CYS A 19 6.27 4.53 0.28
CA CYS A 19 7.29 5.47 0.78
C CYS A 19 7.63 5.32 2.27
N GLY A 20 6.66 4.99 3.14
CA GLY A 20 6.87 4.99 4.59
C GLY A 20 7.49 3.70 5.13
N PHE A 21 7.19 2.57 4.49
CA PHE A 21 7.56 1.24 4.97
C PHE A 21 8.66 0.59 4.14
N PHE A 22 8.83 0.95 2.85
CA PHE A 22 9.83 0.32 1.98
C PHE A 22 11.07 1.19 1.75
N ASP A 23 10.95 2.52 1.88
CA ASP A 23 12.10 3.43 1.80
C ASP A 23 12.78 3.65 3.17
N SER A 24 12.24 3.08 4.24
CA SER A 24 12.87 3.10 5.56
C SER A 24 14.06 2.12 5.61
N PRO A 25 15.23 2.50 6.17
CA PRO A 25 16.37 1.59 6.31
C PRO A 25 16.10 0.35 7.18
N ASN A 26 15.00 0.35 7.94
CA ASN A 26 14.53 -0.76 8.76
C ASN A 26 13.18 -1.35 8.28
N GLY A 27 12.74 -0.94 7.09
CA GLY A 27 11.48 -1.34 6.49
C GLY A 27 11.48 -2.80 6.05
N SER A 28 10.51 -3.59 6.51
CA SER A 28 10.33 -4.95 5.97
C SER A 28 9.70 -4.88 4.58
N GLN A 29 10.38 -5.48 3.59
CA GLN A 29 10.07 -5.36 2.17
C GLN A 29 8.99 -6.37 1.67
N SER A 30 8.21 -6.99 2.55
CA SER A 30 7.25 -8.03 2.16
C SER A 30 5.82 -7.68 2.55
N ALA A 31 4.89 -7.95 1.63
CA ALA A 31 3.45 -7.80 1.86
C ALA A 31 2.99 -8.57 3.13
N GLU A 32 3.60 -9.73 3.38
CA GLU A 32 3.35 -10.59 4.54
C GLU A 32 3.65 -9.90 5.87
N ALA A 33 4.71 -9.07 5.93
CA ALA A 33 5.06 -8.33 7.14
C ALA A 33 4.06 -7.19 7.45
N LEU A 34 3.27 -6.79 6.46
CA LEU A 34 2.15 -5.87 6.62
C LEU A 34 0.82 -6.59 6.88
N GLY A 35 0.86 -7.92 7.02
CA GLY A 35 -0.34 -8.74 7.22
C GLY A 35 -1.16 -8.98 5.96
N VAL A 36 -0.62 -8.68 4.77
CA VAL A 36 -1.30 -8.96 3.50
C VAL A 36 -1.29 -10.49 3.26
N PRO A 37 -2.45 -11.12 3.09
CA PRO A 37 -2.54 -12.53 2.74
C PRO A 37 -1.83 -12.85 1.42
N ALA A 38 -1.24 -14.05 1.31
CA ALA A 38 -0.50 -14.46 0.11
C ALA A 38 -1.34 -14.41 -1.18
N ASN A 39 -2.65 -14.69 -1.10
CA ASN A 39 -3.57 -14.58 -2.24
C ASN A 39 -3.82 -13.13 -2.69
N LEU A 40 -3.51 -12.13 -1.86
CA LEU A 40 -3.69 -10.71 -2.17
C LEU A 40 -2.36 -9.98 -2.46
N ALA A 41 -1.23 -10.68 -2.34
CA ALA A 41 0.10 -10.10 -2.52
C ALA A 41 0.31 -9.48 -3.91
N SER A 42 -0.34 -9.99 -4.96
CA SER A 42 -0.28 -9.42 -6.31
C SER A 42 -0.89 -8.02 -6.38
N PHE A 43 -2.00 -7.78 -5.69
CA PHE A 43 -2.69 -6.49 -5.66
C PHE A 43 -1.92 -5.47 -4.86
N PHE A 44 -1.34 -5.90 -3.73
CA PHE A 44 -0.39 -5.10 -2.98
C PHE A 44 0.81 -4.65 -3.82
N ASN A 45 1.42 -5.57 -4.55
CA ASN A 45 2.54 -5.25 -5.45
C ASN A 45 2.13 -4.30 -6.57
N ALA A 46 0.92 -4.43 -7.12
CA ALA A 46 0.38 -3.49 -8.09
C ALA A 46 0.20 -2.07 -7.48
N GLY A 47 -0.32 -1.97 -6.26
CA GLY A 47 -0.44 -0.69 -5.55
C GLY A 47 0.90 -0.02 -5.28
N MET A 48 1.92 -0.80 -4.91
CA MET A 48 3.29 -0.29 -4.77
C MET A 48 3.88 0.19 -6.11
N HIS A 49 3.61 -0.51 -7.20
CA HIS A 49 4.03 -0.09 -8.52
C HIS A 49 3.36 1.23 -8.90
N ASP A 50 2.06 1.37 -8.62
CA ASP A 50 1.33 2.60 -8.89
C ASP A 50 1.82 3.75 -8.03
N HIS A 51 2.10 3.55 -6.74
CA HIS A 51 2.72 4.56 -5.88
C HIS A 51 3.96 5.19 -6.51
N LYS A 52 4.88 4.38 -7.06
CA LYS A 52 6.11 4.86 -7.69
C LYS A 52 5.89 5.66 -8.97
N ASN A 53 4.72 5.53 -9.57
CA ASN A 53 4.33 6.21 -10.80
C ASN A 53 3.35 7.37 -10.57
N LEU A 54 2.75 7.47 -9.39
CA LEU A 54 1.82 8.51 -9.00
C LEU A 54 2.56 9.68 -8.35
N THR A 55 1.98 10.88 -8.46
CA THR A 55 2.48 12.06 -7.74
C THR A 55 2.00 12.05 -6.29
N ASP A 56 2.73 12.72 -5.39
CA ASP A 56 2.34 12.86 -3.98
C ASP A 56 0.93 13.45 -3.82
N ILE A 57 0.58 14.45 -4.64
CA ILE A 57 -0.78 15.04 -4.68
C ILE A 57 -1.84 13.98 -4.95
N ARG A 58 -1.54 13.04 -5.87
CA ARG A 58 -2.50 12.01 -6.26
C ARG A 58 -2.65 10.94 -5.18
N ILE A 59 -1.55 10.59 -4.51
CA ILE A 59 -1.54 9.70 -3.35
C ILE A 59 -2.34 10.33 -2.19
N GLU A 60 -2.17 11.63 -1.93
CA GLU A 60 -2.93 12.37 -0.91
C GLU A 60 -4.43 12.43 -1.24
N GLN A 61 -4.80 12.62 -2.51
CA GLN A 61 -6.20 12.55 -2.94
C GLN A 61 -6.81 11.18 -2.67
N PHE A 62 -6.08 10.11 -2.94
CA PHE A 62 -6.52 8.75 -2.63
C PHE A 62 -6.65 8.53 -1.12
N ALA A 63 -5.66 8.98 -0.32
CA ALA A 63 -5.72 8.90 1.13
C ALA A 63 -6.98 9.58 1.70
N ASN A 64 -7.33 10.76 1.18
CA ASN A 64 -8.56 11.46 1.56
C ASN A 64 -9.83 10.71 1.13
N GLN A 65 -9.83 10.12 -0.07
CA GLN A 65 -10.96 9.34 -0.58
C GLN A 65 -11.23 8.08 0.26
N TRP A 66 -10.17 7.41 0.70
CA TRP A 66 -10.25 6.22 1.56
C TRP A 66 -10.49 6.56 3.04
N GLY A 67 -10.42 7.84 3.41
CA GLY A 67 -10.65 8.30 4.78
C GLY A 67 -9.52 7.93 5.74
N VAL A 68 -8.27 7.91 5.24
CA VAL A 68 -7.09 7.42 5.96
C VAL A 68 -6.05 8.52 6.28
N ASN A 69 -6.36 9.77 5.93
CA ASN A 69 -5.55 10.97 6.20
C ASN A 69 -5.89 11.59 7.57
#